data_AF-A0A9P9I1U6-F1
#
_entry.id   AF-A0A9P9I1U6-F1
#
_cell.length_a   1.000
_cell.length_b   1.000
_cell.length_c   1.000
_cell.angle_alpha   90.00
_cell.angle_beta   90.00
_cell.angle_gamma   90.00
#
_symmetry.space_group_name_H-M   'P 1'
#
loop_
_entity.id
_entity.type
_entity.pdbx_description
1 polymer ?
#
loop_
_entity_poly.entity_id
_entity_poly.type
_entity_poly.pdbx_seq_one_letter_code
_entity_poly.pdbx_strand_id
1 'polypeptide(L)'
;LSALERLHLRGNKIRDLDLGICNWPSLESLDVSNNQLRVVQRLDILSDSLCSLNLDGNKLQTLGAPSLPKLRILRLSDNSLKTIELRGMPALRTLYADGNALRAGTIQSLGKLKKLENLSLRNQGGSQCAVVVGREIRDVKRLYLSANPLPTHFLQEACFSVVYLELAACRLESLPSDMAQLVPNVRVLNLNYNFLLDLSPLAGLSRMRKLTIIGSRLQSARNVLRVLRSMPDLEMTDFRMNPFSLGWYLPLLVRDVPGALQPTESGSRKVGLGSTWEELDRKFRGDLPDGSYIGRLAYRGLVMEACQGIEQIDGVGVKEEERAKAQQLLRGV
;
A
#
# COMPACT_ATOMS: atom_id res chain seq x y z
N LEU A 1 -36.89 14.69 -8.14
CA LEU A 1 -36.16 13.40 -8.17
C LEU A 1 -36.00 12.87 -6.73
N SER A 2 -37.11 12.55 -6.06
CA SER A 2 -37.10 12.19 -4.63
C SER A 2 -36.46 10.81 -4.39
N ALA A 3 -36.71 9.84 -5.27
CA ALA A 3 -36.17 8.48 -5.21
C ALA A 3 -34.80 8.30 -5.90
N LEU A 4 -34.02 9.38 -6.08
CA LEU A 4 -32.69 9.27 -6.69
C LEU A 4 -31.66 8.80 -5.65
N GLU A 5 -31.28 7.52 -5.71
CA GLU A 5 -30.32 6.90 -4.78
C GLU A 5 -28.86 7.08 -5.18
N ARG A 6 -28.57 7.09 -6.49
CA ARG A 6 -27.21 7.11 -7.03
C ARG A 6 -27.12 8.05 -8.22
N LEU A 7 -26.13 8.95 -8.19
CA LEU A 7 -25.87 9.90 -9.26
C LEU A 7 -24.41 9.77 -9.73
N HIS A 8 -24.24 9.42 -11.00
CA HIS A 8 -22.93 9.28 -11.65
C HIS A 8 -22.76 10.33 -12.74
N LEU A 9 -21.86 11.27 -12.52
CA LEU A 9 -21.45 12.34 -13.44
C LEU A 9 -19.96 12.25 -13.79
N ARG A 10 -19.35 11.07 -13.57
CA ARG A 10 -17.92 10.80 -13.81
C ARG A 10 -17.52 11.09 -15.25
N GLY A 11 -16.31 11.63 -15.46
CA GLY A 11 -15.69 11.74 -16.79
C GLY A 11 -16.24 12.88 -17.66
N ASN A 12 -16.81 13.91 -17.03
CA ASN A 12 -17.39 15.06 -17.71
C ASN A 12 -16.46 16.29 -17.66
N LYS A 13 -16.98 17.46 -18.04
CA LYS A 13 -16.25 18.74 -18.04
C LYS A 13 -16.79 19.72 -16.99
N ILE A 14 -17.40 19.21 -15.92
CA ILE A 14 -18.03 20.04 -14.87
C ILE A 14 -16.93 20.81 -14.12
N ARG A 15 -17.06 22.14 -14.00
CA ARG A 15 -16.08 23.04 -13.37
C ARG A 15 -16.50 23.51 -11.97
N ASP A 16 -17.80 23.65 -11.79
CA ASP A 16 -18.44 24.15 -10.59
C ASP A 16 -19.64 23.25 -10.31
N LEU A 17 -19.77 22.79 -9.07
CA LEU A 17 -20.89 21.97 -8.63
C LEU A 17 -21.54 22.65 -7.42
N ASP A 18 -22.81 23.01 -7.58
CA ASP A 18 -23.64 23.61 -6.56
C ASP A 18 -24.91 22.77 -6.40
N LEU A 19 -25.13 22.27 -5.19
CA LEU A 19 -26.26 21.43 -4.84
C LEU A 19 -27.42 22.23 -4.22
N GLY A 20 -27.32 23.56 -4.16
CA GLY A 20 -28.28 24.44 -3.49
C GLY A 20 -29.74 24.36 -3.98
N ILE A 21 -29.95 23.93 -5.22
CA ILE A 21 -31.27 23.75 -5.84
C ILE A 21 -31.74 22.29 -5.87
N CYS A 22 -30.93 21.37 -5.34
CA CYS A 22 -31.16 19.93 -5.40
C CYS A 22 -31.96 19.46 -4.18
N ASN A 23 -33.07 18.75 -4.41
CA ASN A 23 -33.80 18.05 -3.37
C ASN A 23 -33.75 16.54 -3.65
N TRP A 24 -32.74 15.87 -3.07
CA TRP A 24 -32.44 14.45 -3.26
C TRP A 24 -32.32 13.72 -1.90
N PRO A 25 -33.43 13.58 -1.16
CA PRO A 25 -33.44 13.08 0.22
C PRO A 25 -33.06 11.59 0.34
N SER A 26 -33.01 10.86 -0.77
CA SER A 26 -32.60 9.46 -0.84
C SER A 26 -31.21 9.24 -1.44
N LEU A 27 -30.44 10.29 -1.78
CA LEU A 27 -29.16 10.12 -2.49
C LEU A 27 -28.05 9.54 -1.58
N GLU A 28 -27.81 8.24 -1.68
CA GLU A 28 -26.77 7.54 -0.93
C GLU A 28 -25.37 7.64 -1.56
N SER A 29 -25.27 7.79 -2.89
CA SER A 29 -23.98 7.89 -3.58
C SER A 29 -23.93 8.98 -4.65
N LEU A 30 -22.88 9.80 -4.57
CA LEU A 30 -22.53 10.82 -5.57
C LEU A 30 -21.13 10.55 -6.12
N ASP A 31 -21.04 10.29 -7.43
CA ASP A 31 -19.77 10.19 -8.15
C ASP A 31 -19.66 11.31 -9.18
N VAL A 32 -18.74 12.25 -8.92
CA VAL A 32 -18.41 13.39 -9.78
C VAL A 32 -16.91 13.38 -10.13
N SER A 33 -16.27 12.22 -10.06
CA SER A 33 -14.85 12.05 -10.33
C SER A 33 -14.47 12.32 -11.79
N ASN A 34 -13.19 12.56 -12.07
CA ASN A 34 -12.66 12.81 -13.41
C ASN A 34 -13.39 13.97 -14.11
N ASN A 35 -13.43 15.13 -13.43
CA ASN A 35 -14.05 16.37 -13.88
C ASN A 35 -13.03 17.52 -13.76
N GLN A 36 -13.50 18.77 -13.71
CA GLN A 36 -12.66 19.96 -13.59
C GLN A 36 -13.01 20.80 -12.35
N LEU A 37 -13.65 20.17 -11.34
CA LEU A 37 -14.20 20.85 -10.16
C LEU A 37 -13.11 21.56 -9.37
N ARG A 38 -13.29 22.86 -9.12
CA ARG A 38 -12.42 23.65 -8.22
C ARG A 38 -13.00 23.79 -6.81
N VAL A 39 -14.32 23.75 -6.72
CA VAL A 39 -15.11 23.83 -5.49
C VAL A 39 -16.36 22.97 -5.63
N VAL A 40 -16.86 22.44 -4.51
CA VAL A 40 -18.22 21.90 -4.41
C VAL A 40 -18.95 22.69 -3.33
N GLN A 41 -20.13 23.23 -3.65
CA GLN A 41 -20.91 24.05 -2.73
C GLN A 41 -22.14 23.29 -2.20
N ARG A 42 -22.47 23.52 -0.92
CA ARG A 42 -23.69 23.04 -0.26
C ARG A 42 -23.86 21.51 -0.26
N LEU A 43 -22.75 20.78 -0.10
CA LEU A 43 -22.76 19.33 0.16
C LEU A 43 -23.64 18.93 1.36
N ASP A 44 -23.75 19.82 2.35
CA ASP A 44 -24.54 19.63 3.58
C ASP A 44 -26.02 19.33 3.34
N ILE A 45 -26.57 19.70 2.17
CA ILE A 45 -27.95 19.35 1.78
C ILE A 45 -28.15 17.82 1.69
N LEU A 46 -27.06 17.06 1.55
CA LEU A 46 -27.06 15.60 1.49
C LEU A 46 -26.68 14.95 2.85
N SER A 47 -26.68 15.70 3.96
CA SER A 47 -26.30 15.22 5.30
C SER A 47 -27.03 13.95 5.74
N ASP A 48 -28.30 13.86 5.35
CA ASP A 48 -29.25 12.89 5.86
C ASP A 48 -29.30 11.60 5.03
N SER A 49 -28.57 11.54 3.91
CA SER A 49 -28.60 10.42 2.96
C SER A 49 -27.22 9.94 2.52
N LEU A 50 -26.27 10.86 2.28
CA LEU A 50 -25.03 10.52 1.58
C LEU A 50 -24.12 9.59 2.37
N CYS A 51 -23.90 8.40 1.82
CA CYS A 51 -23.05 7.35 2.36
C CYS A 51 -21.71 7.23 1.61
N SER A 52 -21.66 7.63 0.34
CA SER A 52 -20.48 7.55 -0.53
C SER A 52 -20.32 8.80 -1.40
N LEU A 53 -19.14 9.43 -1.33
CA LEU A 53 -18.78 10.60 -2.13
C LEU A 53 -17.46 10.35 -2.86
N ASN A 54 -17.50 10.42 -4.20
CA ASN A 54 -16.33 10.30 -5.06
C ASN A 54 -16.06 11.60 -5.83
N LEU A 55 -14.94 12.24 -5.49
CA LEU A 55 -14.42 13.49 -6.05
C LEU A 55 -13.03 13.30 -6.69
N ASP A 56 -12.56 12.06 -6.87
CA ASP A 56 -11.24 11.75 -7.45
C ASP A 56 -11.01 12.44 -8.80
N GLY A 57 -9.78 12.81 -9.13
CA GLY A 57 -9.44 13.35 -10.46
C GLY A 57 -10.15 14.68 -10.75
N ASN A 58 -9.98 15.66 -9.87
CA ASN A 58 -10.56 17.00 -9.99
C ASN A 58 -9.47 18.06 -9.71
N LYS A 59 -9.85 19.31 -9.45
CA LYS A 59 -8.94 20.45 -9.22
C LYS A 59 -9.24 21.15 -7.88
N LEU A 60 -9.75 20.39 -6.91
CA LEU A 60 -10.13 20.90 -5.60
C LEU A 60 -8.89 21.32 -4.82
N GLN A 61 -8.90 22.54 -4.27
CA GLN A 61 -7.89 23.01 -3.31
C GLN A 61 -8.34 22.88 -1.85
N THR A 62 -9.65 22.75 -1.65
CA THR A 62 -10.31 22.50 -0.37
C THR A 62 -11.60 21.72 -0.61
N LEU A 63 -12.02 20.92 0.39
CA LEU A 63 -13.37 20.33 0.46
C LEU A 63 -14.35 21.23 1.24
N GLY A 64 -13.85 22.29 1.89
CA GLY A 64 -14.56 22.96 2.98
C GLY A 64 -14.59 22.09 4.24
N ALA A 65 -15.69 22.17 5.00
CA ALA A 65 -15.92 21.36 6.19
C ALA A 65 -17.37 20.84 6.25
N PRO A 66 -17.82 20.06 5.24
CA PRO A 66 -19.21 19.64 5.14
C PRO A 66 -19.61 18.66 6.26
N SER A 67 -20.83 18.83 6.75
CA SER A 67 -21.48 17.97 7.73
C SER A 67 -22.23 16.84 7.04
N LEU A 68 -21.55 15.69 6.89
CA LEU A 68 -22.08 14.48 6.26
C LEU A 68 -22.03 13.33 7.27
N PRO A 69 -22.91 13.32 8.30
CA PRO A 69 -22.80 12.42 9.45
C PRO A 69 -22.97 10.94 9.10
N LYS A 70 -23.63 10.63 7.96
CA LYS A 70 -23.78 9.26 7.44
C LYS A 70 -22.67 8.81 6.49
N LEU A 71 -21.73 9.69 6.10
CA LEU A 71 -20.72 9.36 5.11
C LEU A 71 -19.77 8.27 5.60
N ARG A 72 -19.62 7.21 4.80
CA ARG A 72 -18.77 6.04 5.09
C ARG A 72 -17.56 5.96 4.17
N ILE A 73 -17.68 6.45 2.95
CA ILE A 73 -16.63 6.43 1.93
C ILE A 73 -16.44 7.84 1.37
N LEU A 74 -15.21 8.35 1.46
CA LEU A 74 -14.79 9.62 0.87
C LEU A 74 -13.56 9.38 0.01
N ARG A 75 -13.67 9.75 -1.28
CA ARG A 75 -12.56 9.67 -2.24
C ARG A 75 -12.27 11.07 -2.80
N LEU A 76 -11.02 11.50 -2.66
CA LEU A 76 -10.50 12.84 -2.94
C LEU A 76 -9.16 12.78 -3.68
N SER A 77 -8.80 11.63 -4.23
CA SER A 77 -7.49 11.40 -4.84
C SER A 77 -7.30 12.27 -6.09
N ASP A 78 -6.05 12.52 -6.49
CA ASP A 78 -5.70 13.27 -7.70
C ASP A 78 -6.42 14.63 -7.76
N ASN A 79 -6.15 15.45 -6.76
CA ASN A 79 -6.68 16.80 -6.59
C ASN A 79 -5.52 17.76 -6.23
N SER A 80 -5.79 18.87 -5.54
CA SER A 80 -4.74 19.81 -5.08
C SER A 80 -4.99 20.27 -3.64
N LEU A 81 -5.58 19.37 -2.83
CA LEU A 81 -5.93 19.63 -1.44
C LEU A 81 -4.66 19.86 -0.60
N LYS A 82 -4.66 20.97 0.15
CA LYS A 82 -3.62 21.29 1.14
C LYS A 82 -4.06 20.97 2.57
N THR A 83 -5.36 20.86 2.80
CA THR A 83 -6.00 20.53 4.08
C THR A 83 -7.29 19.75 3.85
N ILE A 84 -7.73 19.01 4.87
CA ILE A 84 -9.03 18.34 4.93
C ILE A 84 -9.56 18.49 6.36
N GLU A 85 -10.81 18.90 6.58
CA GLU A 85 -11.48 18.81 7.89
C GLU A 85 -12.50 17.67 7.88
N LEU A 86 -12.36 16.75 8.84
CA LEU A 86 -13.13 15.51 8.92
C LEU A 86 -14.18 15.53 10.05
N ARG A 87 -14.27 16.62 10.83
CA ARG A 87 -15.22 16.78 11.96
C ARG A 87 -16.66 16.42 11.62
N GLY A 88 -17.14 16.81 10.44
CA GLY A 88 -18.51 16.58 9.99
C GLY A 88 -18.82 15.15 9.54
N MET A 89 -17.83 14.23 9.56
CA MET A 89 -17.94 12.88 8.98
C MET A 89 -17.59 11.76 9.99
N PRO A 90 -18.21 11.72 11.19
CA PRO A 90 -17.87 10.76 12.26
C PRO A 90 -18.14 9.28 11.91
N ALA A 91 -18.92 8.99 10.87
CA ALA A 91 -19.19 7.63 10.39
C ALA A 91 -18.16 7.09 9.38
N LEU A 92 -17.16 7.91 9.00
CA LEU A 92 -16.24 7.60 7.90
C LEU A 92 -15.42 6.33 8.19
N ARG A 93 -15.41 5.42 7.22
CA ARG A 93 -14.68 4.13 7.26
C ARG A 93 -13.54 4.03 6.26
N THR A 94 -13.64 4.74 5.15
CA THR A 94 -12.62 4.76 4.09
C THR A 94 -12.38 6.19 3.64
N LEU A 95 -11.13 6.62 3.73
CA LEU A 95 -10.63 7.89 3.20
C LEU A 95 -9.48 7.61 2.21
N TYR A 96 -9.67 7.99 0.96
CA TYR A 96 -8.62 8.00 -0.05
C TYR A 96 -8.37 9.44 -0.50
N ALA A 97 -7.14 9.92 -0.32
CA ALA A 97 -6.72 11.27 -0.71
C ALA A 97 -5.31 11.24 -1.34
N ASP A 98 -5.02 10.19 -2.11
CA ASP A 98 -3.75 10.03 -2.83
C ASP A 98 -3.52 11.20 -3.82
N GLY A 99 -2.30 11.52 -4.22
CA GLY A 99 -2.07 12.51 -5.29
C GLY A 99 -2.54 13.93 -4.95
N ASN A 100 -2.32 14.37 -3.71
CA ASN A 100 -2.67 15.72 -3.22
C ASN A 100 -1.41 16.47 -2.72
N ALA A 101 -1.59 17.52 -1.91
CA ALA A 101 -0.51 18.32 -1.33
C ALA A 101 -0.58 18.40 0.21
N LEU A 102 -1.07 17.31 0.84
CA LEU A 102 -1.25 17.23 2.29
C LEU A 102 0.09 17.10 3.02
N ARG A 103 0.17 17.68 4.22
CA ARG A 103 1.33 17.62 5.12
C ARG A 103 0.91 17.14 6.52
N ALA A 104 1.85 16.87 7.42
CA ALA A 104 1.52 16.62 8.84
C ALA A 104 0.58 17.71 9.40
N GLY A 105 -0.40 17.28 10.19
CA GLY A 105 -1.38 18.17 10.84
C GLY A 105 -2.40 18.85 9.91
N THR A 106 -2.34 18.62 8.58
CA THR A 106 -3.29 19.24 7.63
C THR A 106 -4.63 18.51 7.52
N ILE A 107 -4.71 17.27 8.02
CA ILE A 107 -5.93 16.45 8.05
C ILE A 107 -6.56 16.60 9.44
N GLN A 108 -7.40 17.61 9.59
CA GLN A 108 -8.02 17.97 10.86
C GLN A 108 -9.06 16.93 11.28
N SER A 109 -9.16 16.73 12.60
CA SER A 109 -10.08 15.77 13.24
C SER A 109 -9.87 14.29 12.90
N LEU A 110 -8.78 13.90 12.22
CA LEU A 110 -8.49 12.51 11.85
C LEU A 110 -8.55 11.54 13.06
N GLY A 111 -7.91 11.91 14.17
CA GLY A 111 -7.91 11.13 15.42
C GLY A 111 -9.28 10.95 16.11
N LYS A 112 -10.33 11.65 15.65
CA LYS A 112 -11.71 11.47 16.14
C LYS A 112 -12.46 10.37 15.39
N LEU A 113 -11.97 9.91 14.22
CA LEU A 113 -12.65 8.94 13.37
C LEU A 113 -12.49 7.50 13.87
N LYS A 114 -13.21 7.14 14.93
CA LYS A 114 -13.14 5.80 15.58
C LYS A 114 -13.68 4.64 14.74
N LYS A 115 -14.13 4.91 13.51
CA LYS A 115 -14.65 3.92 12.55
C LYS A 115 -13.79 3.84 11.29
N LEU A 116 -12.69 4.60 11.18
CA LEU A 116 -11.83 4.64 10.00
C LEU A 116 -11.01 3.35 9.89
N GLU A 117 -11.32 2.51 8.90
CA GLU A 117 -10.66 1.22 8.69
C GLU A 117 -9.58 1.29 7.60
N ASN A 118 -9.79 2.12 6.57
CA ASN A 118 -8.85 2.25 5.44
C ASN A 118 -8.49 3.72 5.23
N LEU A 119 -7.19 4.03 5.21
CA LEU A 119 -6.65 5.37 4.98
C LEU A 119 -5.53 5.32 3.93
N SER A 120 -5.72 6.03 2.82
CA SER A 120 -4.71 6.17 1.76
C SER A 120 -4.33 7.64 1.58
N LEU A 121 -3.04 7.92 1.72
CA LEU A 121 -2.41 9.23 1.60
C LEU A 121 -1.16 9.15 0.71
N ARG A 122 -1.15 8.28 -0.31
CA ARG A 122 0.01 8.10 -1.19
C ARG A 122 0.35 9.38 -1.94
N ASN A 123 1.62 9.56 -2.32
CA ASN A 123 2.09 10.61 -3.23
C ASN A 123 1.53 12.02 -2.95
N GLN A 124 2.03 12.71 -1.94
CA GLN A 124 1.60 14.08 -1.58
C GLN A 124 2.59 15.17 -2.06
N GLY A 125 3.16 15.01 -3.26
CA GLY A 125 4.01 16.04 -3.87
C GLY A 125 5.49 16.08 -3.41
N GLY A 126 5.97 15.04 -2.72
CA GLY A 126 7.39 14.60 -2.74
C GLY A 126 8.49 15.49 -2.13
N SER A 127 8.22 16.72 -1.72
CA SER A 127 9.22 17.67 -1.19
C SER A 127 9.22 17.83 0.34
N GLN A 128 8.04 17.86 0.99
CA GLN A 128 7.90 18.02 2.45
C GLN A 128 6.72 17.24 3.05
N CYS A 129 6.35 16.09 2.49
CA CYS A 129 5.29 15.26 3.08
C CYS A 129 5.82 14.35 4.22
N ALA A 130 6.22 14.99 5.32
CA ALA A 130 6.45 14.27 6.58
C ALA A 130 5.09 13.91 7.20
N VAL A 131 4.44 12.83 6.75
CA VAL A 131 3.32 12.25 7.50
C VAL A 131 3.90 11.57 8.74
N VAL A 132 3.76 12.21 9.89
CA VAL A 132 4.04 11.56 11.18
C VAL A 132 2.83 10.74 11.58
N VAL A 133 2.99 9.42 11.64
CA VAL A 133 2.03 8.48 12.18
C VAL A 133 2.08 8.54 13.70
N GLY A 134 1.15 9.33 14.25
CA GLY A 134 0.90 9.41 15.68
C GLY A 134 -0.49 8.89 16.07
N ARG A 135 -1.00 9.37 17.21
CA ARG A 135 -2.29 8.97 17.82
C ARG A 135 -3.50 9.03 16.90
N GLU A 136 -3.43 9.81 15.81
CA GLU A 136 -4.55 10.07 14.93
C GLU A 136 -5.02 8.86 14.10
N ILE A 137 -4.13 7.90 13.82
CA ILE A 137 -4.44 6.76 12.94
C ILE A 137 -4.25 5.39 13.58
N ARG A 138 -4.09 5.34 14.91
CA ARG A 138 -3.93 4.11 15.71
C ARG A 138 -5.07 3.08 15.53
N ASP A 139 -6.25 3.56 15.15
CA ASP A 139 -7.49 2.79 15.00
C ASP A 139 -7.66 2.24 13.55
N VAL A 140 -6.77 2.61 12.61
CA VAL A 140 -6.81 2.22 11.18
C VAL A 140 -6.32 0.78 10.97
N LYS A 141 -6.95 0.05 10.05
CA LYS A 141 -6.61 -1.35 9.70
C LYS A 141 -5.74 -1.47 8.45
N ARG A 142 -5.95 -0.61 7.45
CA ARG A 142 -5.17 -0.56 6.21
C ARG A 142 -4.65 0.86 5.98
N LEU A 143 -3.33 1.00 5.99
CA LEU A 143 -2.63 2.27 5.90
C LEU A 143 -1.72 2.27 4.67
N TYR A 144 -1.91 3.24 3.79
CA TYR A 144 -1.16 3.39 2.54
C TYR A 144 -0.47 4.76 2.51
N LEU A 145 0.86 4.77 2.61
CA LEU A 145 1.69 5.99 2.70
C LEU A 145 2.75 6.07 1.60
N SER A 146 2.73 5.16 0.63
CA SER A 146 3.71 5.05 -0.45
C SER A 146 3.95 6.35 -1.23
N ALA A 147 5.16 6.51 -1.77
CA ALA A 147 5.63 7.68 -2.51
C ALA A 147 5.62 9.01 -1.70
N ASN A 148 5.72 8.93 -0.37
CA ASN A 148 5.98 10.08 0.50
C ASN A 148 7.34 9.94 1.19
N PRO A 149 8.19 10.99 1.23
CA PRO A 149 9.45 10.94 1.98
C PRO A 149 9.16 10.88 3.49
N LEU A 150 9.39 9.72 4.10
CA LEU A 150 9.15 9.50 5.53
C LEU A 150 10.46 9.58 6.33
N PRO A 151 10.47 10.24 7.51
CA PRO A 151 11.61 10.19 8.42
C PRO A 151 11.71 8.79 9.07
N THR A 152 12.88 8.41 9.60
CA THR A 152 13.06 7.14 10.33
C THR A 152 12.04 6.97 11.46
N HIS A 153 11.74 8.05 12.21
CA HIS A 153 10.75 8.07 13.29
C HIS A 153 9.33 8.44 12.81
N PHE A 154 8.91 7.90 11.66
CA PHE A 154 7.56 8.16 11.13
C PHE A 154 6.45 7.57 12.01
N LEU A 155 6.72 6.48 12.73
CA LEU A 155 5.85 5.92 13.78
C LEU A 155 6.35 6.37 15.15
N GLN A 156 5.46 6.94 15.98
CA GLN A 156 5.79 7.38 17.35
C GLN A 156 4.91 6.74 18.43
N GLU A 157 3.81 6.09 18.04
CA GLU A 157 2.80 5.53 18.92
C GLU A 157 2.35 4.16 18.37
N ALA A 158 2.04 3.22 19.26
CA ALA A 158 1.68 1.86 18.85
C ALA A 158 0.31 1.82 18.14
N CYS A 159 0.31 1.26 16.93
CA CYS A 159 -0.81 1.18 16.02
C CYS A 159 -1.35 -0.26 15.94
N PHE A 160 -1.86 -0.76 17.07
CA PHE A 160 -2.28 -2.16 17.25
C PHE A 160 -3.37 -2.65 16.26
N SER A 161 -4.13 -1.76 15.64
CA SER A 161 -5.18 -2.13 14.67
C SER A 161 -4.67 -2.37 13.25
N VAL A 162 -3.44 -1.96 12.92
CA VAL A 162 -2.91 -2.02 11.55
C VAL A 162 -2.61 -3.47 11.17
N VAL A 163 -3.21 -3.93 10.07
CA VAL A 163 -3.06 -5.27 9.50
C VAL A 163 -2.35 -5.22 8.14
N TYR A 164 -2.54 -4.12 7.39
CA TYR A 164 -1.89 -3.86 6.10
C TYR A 164 -1.18 -2.51 6.15
N LEU A 165 0.11 -2.49 5.82
CA LEU A 165 0.95 -1.29 5.83
C LEU A 165 1.74 -1.16 4.53
N GLU A 166 1.50 -0.09 3.79
CA GLU A 166 2.21 0.25 2.55
C GLU A 166 3.13 1.46 2.75
N LEU A 167 4.43 1.24 2.56
CA LEU A 167 5.51 2.20 2.73
C LEU A 167 6.46 2.17 1.52
N ALA A 168 5.93 1.91 0.32
CA ALA A 168 6.74 1.76 -0.88
C ALA A 168 7.24 3.12 -1.40
N ALA A 169 8.47 3.20 -1.90
CA ALA A 169 9.07 4.44 -2.40
C ALA A 169 9.08 5.59 -1.37
N CYS A 170 9.21 5.27 -0.08
CA CYS A 170 9.19 6.25 1.02
C CYS A 170 10.56 6.86 1.36
N ARG A 171 11.62 6.51 0.60
CA ARG A 171 13.02 6.92 0.83
C ARG A 171 13.58 6.48 2.20
N LEU A 172 13.02 5.43 2.80
CA LEU A 172 13.47 4.93 4.10
C LEU A 172 14.86 4.26 3.98
N GLU A 173 15.87 4.80 4.67
CA GLU A 173 17.19 4.17 4.81
C GLU A 173 17.23 3.15 5.97
N SER A 174 16.38 3.37 6.98
CA SER A 174 16.22 2.55 8.17
C SER A 174 14.77 2.54 8.64
N LEU A 175 14.44 1.60 9.53
CA LEU A 175 13.13 1.47 10.20
C LEU A 175 13.27 1.76 11.70
N PRO A 176 12.20 2.16 12.41
CA PRO A 176 12.20 2.27 13.87
C PRO A 176 12.62 0.93 14.50
N SER A 177 13.61 0.93 15.41
CA SER A 177 14.13 -0.29 16.04
C SER A 177 13.07 -1.10 16.82
N ASP A 178 11.99 -0.44 17.20
CA ASP A 178 10.83 -0.92 17.92
C ASP A 178 9.61 -1.20 17.01
N MET A 179 9.80 -1.28 15.69
CA MET A 179 8.73 -1.56 14.71
C MET A 179 7.84 -2.75 15.09
N ALA A 180 8.41 -3.83 15.63
CA ALA A 180 7.65 -4.99 16.12
C ALA A 180 6.71 -4.67 17.29
N GLN A 181 7.04 -3.69 18.14
CA GLN A 181 6.20 -3.21 19.24
C GLN A 181 5.17 -2.17 18.75
N LEU A 182 5.55 -1.37 17.75
CA LEU A 182 4.71 -0.33 17.17
C LEU A 182 3.57 -0.91 16.29
N VAL A 183 3.82 -1.99 15.55
CA VAL A 183 2.83 -2.59 14.63
C VAL A 183 2.71 -4.13 14.74
N PRO A 184 2.49 -4.71 15.94
CA PRO A 184 2.59 -6.15 16.21
C PRO A 184 1.53 -7.02 15.50
N ASN A 185 0.49 -6.42 14.93
CA ASN A 185 -0.61 -7.12 14.24
C ASN A 185 -0.55 -7.01 12.71
N VAL A 186 0.48 -6.39 12.15
CA VAL A 186 0.68 -6.32 10.69
C VAL A 186 0.87 -7.73 10.13
N ARG A 187 0.11 -8.01 9.05
CA ARG A 187 0.17 -9.26 8.29
C ARG A 187 0.72 -9.03 6.89
N VAL A 188 0.54 -7.83 6.33
CA VAL A 188 1.03 -7.45 5.01
C VAL A 188 1.83 -6.17 5.13
N LEU A 189 3.11 -6.24 4.79
CA LEU A 189 4.04 -5.12 4.83
C LEU A 189 4.72 -4.98 3.46
N ASN A 190 4.55 -3.81 2.85
CA ASN A 190 5.19 -3.44 1.59
C ASN A 190 6.20 -2.32 1.85
N LEU A 191 7.49 -2.63 1.67
CA LEU A 191 8.64 -1.74 1.82
C LEU A 191 9.41 -1.59 0.49
N ASN A 192 8.78 -1.87 -0.65
CA ASN A 192 9.44 -1.84 -1.96
C ASN A 192 10.03 -0.45 -2.28
N TYR A 193 11.13 -0.40 -3.02
CA TYR A 193 11.76 0.81 -3.56
C TYR A 193 12.21 1.83 -2.47
N ASN A 194 12.64 1.33 -1.32
CA ASN A 194 13.31 2.12 -0.28
C ASN A 194 14.84 1.97 -0.36
N PHE A 195 15.56 2.44 0.65
CA PHE A 195 17.02 2.36 0.72
C PHE A 195 17.52 1.49 1.88
N LEU A 196 16.68 0.60 2.39
CA LEU A 196 16.96 -0.24 3.56
C LEU A 196 18.22 -1.09 3.39
N LEU A 197 19.13 -0.95 4.36
CA LEU A 197 20.37 -1.74 4.48
C LEU A 197 20.22 -2.95 5.42
N ASP A 198 19.33 -2.84 6.41
CA ASP A 198 19.09 -3.85 7.44
C ASP A 198 17.58 -4.07 7.69
N LEU A 199 17.24 -5.29 8.13
CA LEU A 199 15.89 -5.73 8.46
C LEU A 199 15.72 -6.13 9.93
N SER A 200 16.75 -6.03 10.77
CA SER A 200 16.64 -6.40 12.19
C SER A 200 15.47 -5.75 12.94
N PRO A 201 14.98 -4.53 12.62
CA PRO A 201 13.80 -3.97 13.27
C PRO A 201 12.49 -4.72 12.99
N LEU A 202 12.44 -5.53 11.93
CA LEU A 202 11.28 -6.38 11.63
C LEU A 202 11.26 -7.69 12.45
N ALA A 203 12.32 -7.99 13.18
CA ALA A 203 12.40 -9.20 13.98
C ALA A 203 11.33 -9.20 15.08
N GLY A 204 10.58 -10.30 15.20
CA GLY A 204 9.48 -10.44 16.16
C GLY A 204 8.09 -10.07 15.62
N LEU A 205 7.96 -9.63 14.36
CA LEU A 205 6.67 -9.53 13.67
C LEU A 205 6.12 -10.92 13.29
N SER A 206 5.79 -11.74 14.29
CA SER A 206 5.46 -13.16 14.14
C SER A 206 4.18 -13.45 13.33
N ARG A 207 3.26 -12.48 13.24
CA ARG A 207 1.97 -12.57 12.52
C ARG A 207 2.05 -12.19 11.04
N MET A 208 3.25 -11.97 10.53
CA MET A 208 3.50 -11.61 9.13
C MET A 208 3.12 -12.74 8.19
N ARG A 209 2.33 -12.41 7.16
CA ARG A 209 1.94 -13.31 6.06
C ARG A 209 2.60 -12.92 4.73
N LYS A 210 2.71 -11.63 4.43
CA LYS A 210 3.27 -11.15 3.15
C LYS A 210 4.26 -10.00 3.38
N LEU A 211 5.53 -10.21 3.04
CA LEU A 211 6.61 -9.23 3.17
C LEU A 211 7.29 -8.97 1.83
N THR A 212 7.11 -7.78 1.26
CA THR A 212 7.79 -7.38 0.02
C THR A 212 8.76 -6.23 0.28
N ILE A 213 10.03 -6.43 -0.08
CA ILE A 213 11.10 -5.43 0.03
C ILE A 213 11.91 -5.42 -1.28
N ILE A 214 11.21 -5.29 -2.40
CA ILE A 214 11.80 -5.21 -3.74
C ILE A 214 12.67 -3.95 -3.85
N GLY A 215 13.84 -4.02 -4.47
CA GLY A 215 14.58 -2.82 -4.90
C GLY A 215 15.09 -1.94 -3.75
N SER A 216 15.52 -2.53 -2.64
CA SER A 216 16.22 -1.84 -1.55
C SER A 216 17.76 -2.02 -1.64
N ARG A 217 18.50 -1.85 -0.54
CA ARG A 217 19.98 -1.89 -0.51
C ARG A 217 20.52 -3.10 0.27
N LEU A 218 19.72 -4.15 0.43
CA LEU A 218 20.09 -5.33 1.22
C LEU A 218 21.26 -6.09 0.57
N GLN A 219 22.38 -6.20 1.28
CA GLN A 219 23.62 -6.80 0.75
C GLN A 219 23.80 -8.29 1.07
N SER A 220 23.11 -8.81 2.08
CA SER A 220 23.35 -10.17 2.59
C SER A 220 22.05 -10.95 2.82
N ALA A 221 21.89 -12.04 2.07
CA ALA A 221 20.82 -13.02 2.28
C ALA A 221 20.82 -13.58 3.71
N ARG A 222 21.99 -13.73 4.35
CA ARG A 222 22.12 -14.24 5.73
C ARG A 222 21.39 -13.36 6.75
N ASN A 223 21.44 -12.03 6.57
CA ASN A 223 20.77 -11.08 7.47
C ASN A 223 19.25 -11.15 7.27
N VAL A 224 18.79 -11.27 6.02
CA VAL A 224 17.38 -11.49 5.69
C VAL A 224 16.86 -12.78 6.33
N LEU A 225 17.56 -13.91 6.12
CA LEU A 225 17.20 -15.22 6.66
C LEU A 225 17.15 -15.25 8.20
N ARG A 226 18.05 -14.52 8.88
CA ARG A 226 18.00 -14.37 10.35
C ARG A 226 16.68 -13.76 10.83
N VAL A 227 16.13 -12.80 10.08
CA VAL A 227 14.87 -12.12 10.42
C VAL A 227 13.67 -12.97 10.03
N LEU A 228 13.70 -13.62 8.86
CA LEU A 228 12.62 -14.50 8.39
C LEU A 228 12.34 -15.67 9.34
N ARG A 229 13.37 -16.21 10.01
CA ARG A 229 13.21 -17.23 11.07
C ARG A 229 12.35 -16.78 12.27
N SER A 230 12.05 -15.50 12.41
CA SER A 230 11.10 -14.97 13.42
C SER A 230 9.67 -14.80 12.91
N MET A 231 9.39 -15.21 11.66
CA MET A 231 8.11 -15.05 10.96
C MET A 231 7.59 -16.43 10.49
N PRO A 232 7.05 -17.28 11.39
CA PRO A 232 6.61 -18.63 11.05
C PRO A 232 5.38 -18.65 10.12
N ASP A 233 4.49 -17.65 10.24
CA ASP A 233 3.24 -17.54 9.49
C ASP A 233 3.41 -16.96 8.06
N LEU A 234 4.66 -16.81 7.58
CA LEU A 234 4.96 -16.11 6.33
C LEU A 234 4.61 -16.96 5.10
N GLU A 235 3.55 -16.57 4.40
CA GLU A 235 3.02 -17.18 3.17
C GLU A 235 3.74 -16.68 1.91
N MET A 236 4.17 -15.41 1.89
CA MET A 236 4.76 -14.78 0.69
C MET A 236 5.91 -13.84 1.05
N THR A 237 6.99 -13.90 0.27
CA THR A 237 8.04 -12.87 0.31
C THR A 237 8.62 -12.50 -1.05
N ASP A 238 9.16 -11.29 -1.16
CA ASP A 238 9.79 -10.79 -2.39
C ASP A 238 10.92 -9.81 -2.06
N PHE A 239 12.15 -10.21 -2.37
CA PHE A 239 13.39 -9.46 -2.18
C PHE A 239 14.15 -9.24 -3.49
N ARG A 240 13.49 -9.36 -4.65
CA ARG A 240 14.10 -9.08 -5.96
C ARG A 240 14.67 -7.66 -6.03
N MET A 241 15.63 -7.46 -6.94
CA MET A 241 16.29 -6.17 -7.17
C MET A 241 17.08 -5.62 -5.96
N ASN A 242 17.39 -6.43 -4.94
CA ASN A 242 18.36 -6.08 -3.90
C ASN A 242 19.76 -6.54 -4.31
N PRO A 243 20.84 -5.89 -3.86
CA PRO A 243 22.22 -6.29 -4.16
C PRO A 243 22.51 -7.79 -4.01
N PHE A 244 21.99 -8.45 -2.97
CA PHE A 244 22.19 -9.89 -2.76
C PHE A 244 21.47 -10.80 -3.77
N SER A 245 20.39 -10.32 -4.41
CA SER A 245 19.51 -11.09 -5.31
C SER A 245 19.65 -10.68 -6.78
N LEU A 246 20.59 -9.79 -7.11
CA LEU A 246 20.90 -9.40 -8.49
C LEU A 246 21.40 -10.60 -9.30
N GLY A 247 20.91 -10.71 -10.53
CA GLY A 247 21.26 -11.79 -11.45
C GLY A 247 20.54 -13.12 -11.22
N TRP A 248 19.77 -13.29 -10.13
CA TRP A 248 18.98 -14.52 -9.90
C TRP A 248 17.61 -14.49 -10.57
N TYR A 249 17.06 -13.30 -10.82
CA TYR A 249 15.71 -13.10 -11.36
C TYR A 249 15.73 -12.11 -12.51
N LEU A 250 14.77 -12.25 -13.43
CA LEU A 250 14.58 -11.30 -14.53
C LEU A 250 14.30 -9.90 -13.95
N PRO A 251 15.02 -8.84 -14.37
CA PRO A 251 14.83 -7.50 -13.82
C PRO A 251 13.41 -6.95 -14.00
N LEU A 252 12.90 -6.29 -12.96
CA LEU A 252 11.53 -5.72 -12.90
C LEU A 252 11.33 -4.46 -13.77
N LEU A 253 12.17 -4.24 -14.77
CA LEU A 253 12.01 -3.20 -15.80
C LEU A 253 10.95 -3.60 -16.85
N VAL A 254 10.56 -4.88 -16.89
CA VAL A 254 9.47 -5.38 -17.71
C VAL A 254 8.13 -4.93 -17.12
N ARG A 255 7.28 -4.30 -17.95
CA ARG A 255 5.93 -3.88 -17.55
C ARG A 255 5.06 -5.08 -17.16
N ASP A 256 4.09 -4.85 -16.30
CA ASP A 256 3.04 -5.81 -15.90
C ASP A 256 3.54 -7.08 -15.15
N VAL A 257 4.73 -7.02 -14.55
CA VAL A 257 5.25 -8.07 -13.66
C VAL A 257 4.81 -7.80 -12.21
N PRO A 258 4.41 -8.82 -11.41
CA PRO A 258 4.12 -8.65 -9.99
C PRO A 258 5.26 -7.92 -9.27
N GLY A 259 4.93 -6.91 -8.45
CA GLY A 259 5.92 -6.13 -7.70
C GLY A 259 6.56 -4.96 -8.46
N ALA A 260 6.29 -4.80 -9.76
CA ALA A 260 6.58 -3.54 -10.48
C ALA A 260 5.83 -2.36 -9.84
N LEU A 261 6.32 -1.14 -10.05
CA LEU A 261 5.67 0.10 -9.59
C LEU A 261 4.32 0.32 -10.33
N GLN A 262 3.26 -0.29 -9.83
CA GLN A 262 1.90 -0.08 -10.30
C GLN A 262 1.03 0.49 -9.17
N PRO A 263 0.17 1.50 -9.43
CA PRO A 263 -1.00 1.74 -8.60
C PRO A 263 -1.82 0.46 -8.50
N THR A 264 -2.41 0.19 -7.34
CA THR A 264 -3.18 -1.04 -7.10
C THR A 264 -4.54 -1.02 -7.84
N GLU A 265 -4.53 -1.12 -9.16
CA GLU A 265 -5.72 -1.49 -9.95
C GLU A 265 -5.90 -3.00 -9.88
N SER A 266 -7.09 -3.42 -9.45
CA SER A 266 -7.49 -4.82 -9.37
C SER A 266 -7.65 -5.42 -10.78
N GLY A 267 -6.71 -6.27 -11.18
CA GLY A 267 -6.87 -7.11 -12.36
C GLY A 267 -5.58 -7.82 -12.73
N SER A 268 -5.63 -9.15 -12.77
CA SER A 268 -4.60 -10.01 -13.38
C SER A 268 -4.58 -9.83 -14.90
N ARG A 269 -4.10 -8.67 -15.36
CA ARG A 269 -3.86 -8.39 -16.78
C ARG A 269 -2.70 -9.27 -17.26
N LYS A 270 -2.83 -9.83 -18.47
CA LYS A 270 -1.72 -10.53 -19.14
C LYS A 270 -0.56 -9.57 -19.30
N VAL A 271 0.66 -10.03 -19.01
CA VAL A 271 1.88 -9.27 -19.29
C VAL A 271 1.91 -8.90 -20.77
N GLY A 272 2.36 -7.69 -21.13
CA GLY A 272 2.38 -7.20 -22.52
C GLY A 272 3.18 -8.02 -23.56
N LEU A 273 3.75 -9.17 -23.15
CA LEU A 273 4.44 -10.17 -23.97
C LEU A 273 3.61 -11.45 -24.23
N GLY A 274 2.38 -11.53 -23.73
CA GLY A 274 1.48 -12.69 -23.91
C GLY A 274 1.76 -13.90 -23.00
N SER A 275 2.94 -13.97 -22.37
CA SER A 275 3.35 -14.98 -21.38
C SER A 275 3.05 -14.59 -19.94
N THR A 276 2.96 -15.57 -19.03
CA THR A 276 2.89 -15.28 -17.57
C THR A 276 4.28 -15.02 -16.97
N TRP A 277 4.33 -14.47 -15.75
CA TRP A 277 5.59 -14.26 -15.04
C TRP A 277 6.35 -15.58 -14.82
N GLU A 278 5.64 -16.67 -14.49
CA GLU A 278 6.19 -18.01 -14.27
C GLU A 278 6.71 -18.70 -15.55
N GLU A 279 6.37 -18.17 -16.73
CA GLU A 279 6.98 -18.57 -18.00
C GLU A 279 8.25 -17.77 -18.29
N LEU A 280 8.22 -16.46 -18.03
CA LEU A 280 9.37 -15.57 -18.19
C LEU A 280 10.51 -15.96 -17.23
N ASP A 281 10.20 -16.14 -15.95
CA ASP A 281 11.17 -16.59 -14.94
C ASP A 281 11.71 -18.00 -15.25
N ARG A 282 10.87 -18.92 -15.73
CA ARG A 282 11.29 -20.29 -16.10
C ARG A 282 12.30 -20.30 -17.24
N LYS A 283 12.08 -19.46 -18.26
CA LYS A 283 13.04 -19.25 -19.37
C LYS A 283 14.35 -18.66 -18.81
N PHE A 284 14.27 -17.52 -18.14
CA PHE A 284 15.42 -16.85 -17.54
C PHE A 284 16.24 -17.76 -16.61
N ARG A 285 15.57 -18.57 -15.78
CA ARG A 285 16.20 -19.55 -14.89
C ARG A 285 16.91 -20.68 -15.64
N GLY A 286 16.44 -21.03 -16.84
CA GLY A 286 17.09 -22.01 -17.71
C GLY A 286 18.39 -21.50 -18.33
N ASP A 287 18.50 -20.18 -18.50
CA ASP A 287 19.67 -19.49 -19.07
C ASP A 287 20.66 -18.99 -18.00
N LEU A 288 20.45 -19.33 -16.72
CA LEU A 288 21.34 -18.92 -15.62
C LEU A 288 22.66 -19.69 -15.63
N PRO A 289 23.82 -19.03 -15.41
CA PRO A 289 25.07 -19.70 -15.11
C PRO A 289 24.95 -20.57 -13.84
N ASP A 290 25.64 -21.72 -13.81
CA ASP A 290 25.53 -22.72 -12.73
C ASP A 290 25.65 -22.12 -11.32
N GLY A 291 26.65 -21.25 -11.09
CA GLY A 291 26.82 -20.59 -9.79
C GLY A 291 25.65 -19.69 -9.38
N SER A 292 25.02 -19.00 -10.34
CA SER A 292 23.83 -18.18 -10.10
C SER A 292 22.58 -19.03 -9.88
N TYR A 293 22.44 -20.15 -10.61
CA TYR A 293 21.37 -21.12 -10.42
C TYR A 293 21.45 -21.79 -9.03
N ILE A 294 22.65 -22.27 -8.65
CA ILE A 294 22.92 -22.89 -7.34
C ILE A 294 22.69 -21.86 -6.22
N GLY A 295 23.19 -20.63 -6.35
CA GLY A 295 22.98 -19.56 -5.38
C GLY A 295 21.51 -19.23 -5.16
N ARG A 296 20.74 -19.10 -6.24
CA ARG A 296 19.28 -18.91 -6.20
C ARG A 296 18.56 -20.09 -5.52
N LEU A 297 18.92 -21.33 -5.86
CA LEU A 297 18.29 -22.53 -5.31
C LEU A 297 18.60 -22.68 -3.81
N ALA A 298 19.85 -22.46 -3.39
CA ALA A 298 20.26 -22.47 -2.00
C ALA A 298 19.54 -21.37 -1.19
N TYR A 299 19.47 -20.15 -1.71
CA TYR A 299 18.73 -19.05 -1.07
C TYR A 299 17.25 -19.39 -0.88
N ARG A 300 16.57 -19.84 -1.95
CA ARG A 300 15.15 -20.23 -1.88
C ARG A 300 14.94 -21.39 -0.90
N GLY A 301 15.85 -22.37 -0.88
CA GLY A 301 15.84 -23.47 0.09
C GLY A 301 15.92 -23.00 1.54
N LEU A 302 16.85 -22.10 1.85
CA LEU A 302 17.01 -21.53 3.19
C LEU A 302 15.78 -20.69 3.62
N VAL A 303 15.08 -20.05 2.69
CA VAL A 303 13.79 -19.39 2.96
C VAL A 303 12.70 -20.42 3.26
N MET A 304 12.62 -21.53 2.51
CA MET A 304 11.68 -22.63 2.78
C MET A 304 11.94 -23.34 4.12
N GLU A 305 13.21 -23.42 4.54
CA GLU A 305 13.58 -23.94 5.87
C GLU A 305 13.20 -22.96 7.00
N ALA A 306 13.41 -21.66 6.78
CA ALA A 306 13.07 -20.61 7.74
C ALA A 306 11.56 -20.42 7.93
N CYS A 307 10.77 -20.57 6.86
CA CYS A 307 9.33 -20.34 6.82
C CYS A 307 8.64 -21.55 6.16
N GLN A 308 8.24 -22.55 6.96
CA GLN A 308 7.68 -23.81 6.43
C GLN A 308 6.39 -23.62 5.62
N GLY A 309 5.58 -22.62 5.97
CA GLY A 309 4.34 -22.24 5.29
C GLY A 309 4.51 -21.33 4.06
N ILE A 310 5.74 -21.10 3.57
CA ILE A 310 5.97 -20.20 2.44
C ILE A 310 5.44 -20.80 1.12
N GLU A 311 4.48 -20.10 0.50
CA GLU A 311 3.82 -20.47 -0.76
C GLU A 311 4.47 -19.79 -1.97
N GLN A 312 5.02 -18.58 -1.80
CA GLN A 312 5.59 -17.79 -2.90
C GLN A 312 6.85 -17.01 -2.45
N ILE A 313 7.93 -17.16 -3.23
CA ILE A 313 9.20 -16.47 -3.01
C ILE A 313 9.58 -15.74 -4.30
N ASP A 314 9.85 -14.44 -4.22
CA ASP A 314 10.34 -13.60 -5.32
C ASP A 314 9.41 -13.63 -6.56
N GLY A 315 8.10 -13.59 -6.29
CA GLY A 315 7.05 -13.70 -7.31
C GLY A 315 6.84 -15.13 -7.85
N VAL A 316 7.66 -16.12 -7.48
CA VAL A 316 7.58 -17.49 -8.00
C VAL A 316 7.03 -18.46 -6.94
N GLY A 317 5.93 -19.14 -7.26
CA GLY A 317 5.32 -20.14 -6.38
C GLY A 317 6.26 -21.30 -6.05
N VAL A 318 6.22 -21.73 -4.79
CA VAL A 318 7.02 -22.84 -4.25
C VAL A 318 6.42 -24.18 -4.71
N LYS A 319 7.29 -25.14 -5.03
CA LYS A 319 6.90 -26.50 -5.43
C LYS A 319 7.66 -27.53 -4.61
N GLU A 320 7.02 -28.65 -4.28
CA GLU A 320 7.67 -29.73 -3.52
C GLU A 320 8.92 -30.30 -4.21
N GLU A 321 8.94 -30.38 -5.55
CA GLU A 321 10.15 -30.74 -6.31
C GLU A 321 11.31 -29.77 -6.09
N GLU A 322 11.03 -28.46 -5.97
CA GLU A 322 12.04 -27.44 -5.72
C GLU A 322 12.56 -27.55 -4.28
N ARG A 323 11.65 -27.75 -3.31
CA ARG A 323 11.97 -27.98 -1.90
C ARG A 323 12.87 -29.21 -1.73
N ALA A 324 12.55 -30.33 -2.38
CA ALA A 324 13.38 -31.54 -2.35
C ALA A 324 14.79 -31.31 -2.93
N LYS A 325 14.89 -30.67 -4.10
CA LYS A 325 16.18 -30.33 -4.75
C LYS A 325 17.01 -29.39 -3.88
N ALA A 326 16.39 -28.39 -3.26
CA ALA A 326 17.06 -27.46 -2.38
C ALA A 326 17.55 -28.13 -1.09
N GLN A 327 16.76 -29.02 -0.49
CA GLN A 327 17.19 -29.82 0.67
C GLN A 327 18.36 -30.76 0.35
N GLN A 328 18.38 -31.38 -0.83
CA GLN A 328 19.51 -32.21 -1.26
C GLN A 328 20.78 -31.36 -1.42
N LEU A 329 20.68 -30.18 -2.04
CA LEU A 329 21.78 -29.23 -2.19
C LEU A 329 22.33 -28.80 -0.81
N LEU A 330 21.45 -28.38 0.11
CA LEU A 330 21.83 -27.90 1.44
C LEU A 330 22.39 -28.98 2.38
N ARG A 331 22.29 -30.27 2.03
CA ARG A 331 22.95 -31.38 2.75
C ARG A 331 24.32 -31.74 2.18
N GLY A 332 24.64 -31.27 0.97
CA GLY A 332 25.92 -31.53 0.30
C GLY A 332 26.93 -30.39 0.41
N VAL A 333 26.62 -29.36 1.20
CA VAL A 333 27.41 -28.14 1.46
C VAL A 333 27.66 -28.03 2.96
#